data_AF-A0A667IHW1-F1
#
_entry.id   AF-A0A667IHW1-F1
#
_cell.length_a   1.000
_cell.length_b   1.000
_cell.length_c   1.000
_cell.angle_alpha   90.00
_cell.angle_beta   90.00
_cell.angle_gamma   90.00
#
_symmetry.space_group_name_H-M   'P 1'
#
loop_
_entity.id
_entity.type
_entity.pdbx_description
1 polymer ?
#
loop_
_entity_poly.entity_id
_entity_poly.type
_entity_poly.pdbx_seq_one_letter_code
_entity_poly.pdbx_strand_id
1 'polypeptide(L)'
;MIRQKSSQFLGLKMQSELEQPSELQREPERELTSLDESVMRIATGVRPESGTAASVEADEDPAANLFPPPLPRPRICMWKYLDIHSMHRLEKTTNTEEMREVLAELLGLGSPEQSLRDAIILDLFSHALIFCRQQGFSLEQTSTACALLQDLHKACVATPLGNVEECYRYFTSVLFCHGVRRPPFSINLFREEQLLALADYVVNTYFRHFKLYKYVFTPQVRLDLSLTYIGLQPPELWPEDETEKEGEEVGEQAVTPQEEELETVVQPEQEPSQVSILRAYIKTQMSKELGQLQQLIEERLKASEERLNSKLTILEQPFQLPPGKGKNKTK
;
A
#
# COMPACT_ATOMS: atom_id res chain seq x y z
N MET A 1 -47.50 35.93 -50.82
CA MET A 1 -47.27 34.83 -51.79
C MET A 1 -46.76 33.61 -51.03
N ILE A 2 -47.19 32.40 -51.39
CA ILE A 2 -46.54 31.07 -51.15
C ILE A 2 -46.14 30.72 -49.69
N ARG A 3 -46.42 29.53 -49.13
CA ARG A 3 -47.54 28.55 -49.23
C ARG A 3 -47.42 27.64 -48.00
N GLN A 4 -48.52 27.27 -47.35
CA GLN A 4 -48.49 26.30 -46.25
C GLN A 4 -48.12 24.89 -46.75
N LYS A 5 -47.58 24.06 -45.85
CA LYS A 5 -48.22 22.78 -45.50
C LYS A 5 -47.71 22.20 -44.18
N SER A 6 -48.65 21.83 -43.32
CA SER A 6 -48.46 20.86 -42.24
C SER A 6 -48.77 19.46 -42.75
N SER A 7 -48.35 18.43 -42.00
CA SER A 7 -48.93 17.09 -42.10
C SER A 7 -48.96 16.43 -40.73
N GLN A 8 -50.15 16.28 -40.16
CA GLN A 8 -50.42 15.22 -39.20
C GLN A 8 -50.75 13.95 -39.99
N PHE A 9 -50.53 12.77 -39.42
CA PHE A 9 -51.35 11.60 -39.75
C PHE A 9 -51.66 10.82 -38.48
N LEU A 10 -52.91 10.34 -38.41
CA LEU A 10 -53.46 9.63 -37.26
C LEU A 10 -53.25 8.11 -37.44
N GLY A 11 -53.15 7.37 -36.35
CA GLY A 11 -52.82 5.95 -36.38
C GLY A 11 -53.93 5.03 -36.91
N LEU A 12 -53.55 3.81 -37.25
CA LEU A 12 -54.45 2.67 -37.44
C LEU A 12 -53.96 1.48 -36.61
N LYS A 13 -54.90 0.63 -36.21
CA LYS A 13 -54.73 -0.44 -35.20
C LYS A 13 -55.24 -1.75 -35.80
N MET A 14 -54.45 -2.82 -35.75
CA MET A 14 -54.91 -4.14 -36.17
C MET A 14 -54.21 -5.27 -35.40
N GLN A 15 -55.01 -6.26 -35.00
CA GLN A 15 -54.65 -7.60 -34.52
C GLN A 15 -54.92 -8.58 -35.70
N SER A 16 -54.51 -9.85 -35.74
CA SER A 16 -53.69 -10.64 -34.80
C SER A 16 -52.60 -11.39 -35.63
N GLU A 17 -52.29 -12.70 -35.66
CA GLU A 17 -52.69 -13.99 -35.04
C GLU A 17 -51.40 -14.83 -34.85
N LEU A 18 -51.20 -15.44 -33.68
CA LEU A 18 -51.40 -16.87 -33.41
C LEU A 18 -50.55 -17.82 -34.27
N GLU A 19 -49.53 -18.45 -33.68
CA GLU A 19 -49.41 -19.92 -33.61
C GLU A 19 -48.21 -20.35 -32.73
N GLN A 20 -48.42 -21.42 -31.95
CA GLN A 20 -47.37 -22.26 -31.37
C GLN A 20 -47.27 -23.54 -32.22
N PRO A 21 -46.15 -24.27 -32.13
CA PRO A 21 -46.33 -25.67 -31.74
C PRO A 21 -45.51 -26.04 -30.49
N SER A 22 -45.94 -27.12 -29.83
CA SER A 22 -45.42 -27.63 -28.56
C SER A 22 -44.97 -29.09 -28.67
N GLU A 23 -44.42 -29.61 -27.57
CA GLU A 23 -44.33 -31.02 -27.16
C GLU A 23 -43.08 -31.87 -27.50
N LEU A 24 -42.99 -32.96 -26.71
CA LEU A 24 -42.09 -34.11 -26.75
C LEU A 24 -40.63 -33.83 -26.35
N GLN A 25 -40.27 -34.02 -25.07
CA GLN A 25 -39.95 -35.31 -24.45
C GLN A 25 -38.84 -36.12 -25.14
N ARG A 26 -37.68 -36.21 -24.49
CA ARG A 26 -37.10 -37.51 -24.03
C ARG A 26 -35.82 -37.31 -23.21
N GLU A 27 -35.75 -37.99 -22.07
CA GLU A 27 -34.48 -38.48 -21.51
C GLU A 27 -33.96 -39.64 -22.38
N PRO A 28 -32.70 -40.03 -22.20
CA PRO A 28 -32.53 -41.36 -21.59
C PRO A 28 -31.46 -41.43 -20.50
N GLU A 29 -31.76 -42.21 -19.46
CA GLU A 29 -30.74 -42.83 -18.61
C GLU A 29 -30.01 -43.99 -19.35
N ARG A 30 -29.01 -44.57 -18.68
CA ARG A 30 -28.32 -45.85 -18.95
C ARG A 30 -27.22 -45.88 -20.03
N GLU A 31 -26.12 -46.63 -19.85
CA GLU A 31 -25.48 -47.24 -18.67
C GLU A 31 -24.04 -47.71 -19.02
N LEU A 32 -23.20 -47.90 -18.00
CA LEU A 32 -22.11 -48.90 -17.91
C LEU A 32 -21.12 -49.09 -19.10
N THR A 33 -19.91 -48.53 -18.96
CA THR A 33 -18.64 -49.28 -18.95
C THR A 33 -17.67 -48.54 -18.00
N SER A 34 -17.21 -49.10 -16.89
CA SER A 34 -16.49 -50.36 -16.64
C SER A 34 -15.01 -50.28 -17.04
N LEU A 35 -14.19 -49.79 -16.10
CA LEU A 35 -12.80 -50.22 -15.93
C LEU A 35 -12.45 -50.09 -14.44
N ASP A 36 -12.29 -51.25 -13.80
CA ASP A 36 -12.00 -51.43 -12.37
C ASP A 36 -10.50 -51.64 -12.18
N GLU A 37 -9.92 -50.99 -11.17
CA GLU A 37 -8.58 -51.34 -10.64
C GLU A 37 -8.60 -51.31 -9.10
N SER A 38 -9.50 -52.12 -8.52
CA SER A 38 -9.66 -52.30 -7.09
C SER A 38 -8.43 -52.90 -6.39
N VAL A 39 -7.77 -52.11 -5.55
CA VAL A 39 -6.85 -52.61 -4.52
C VAL A 39 -7.52 -52.58 -3.15
N MET A 40 -8.17 -53.69 -2.80
CA MET A 40 -8.40 -54.11 -1.40
C MET A 40 -7.06 -54.09 -0.63
N ARG A 41 -6.95 -53.92 0.71
CA ARG A 41 -7.82 -54.17 1.89
C ARG A 41 -7.14 -53.40 3.06
N ILE A 42 -7.68 -53.11 4.25
CA ILE A 42 -8.73 -53.66 5.12
C ILE A 42 -9.54 -52.50 5.74
N ALA A 43 -10.81 -52.73 6.10
CA ALA A 43 -11.59 -51.81 6.91
C ALA A 43 -11.68 -52.26 8.38
N THR A 44 -11.53 -51.31 9.31
CA THR A 44 -12.03 -51.41 10.69
C THR A 44 -12.67 -50.07 11.06
N GLY A 45 -14.00 -50.00 11.07
CA GLY A 45 -14.74 -48.76 11.35
C GLY A 45 -15.20 -48.68 12.80
N VAL A 46 -14.89 -47.59 13.49
CA VAL A 46 -15.56 -47.15 14.73
C VAL A 46 -15.71 -45.63 14.72
N ARG A 47 -16.94 -45.15 14.90
CA ARG A 47 -17.31 -43.74 15.17
C ARG A 47 -18.77 -43.74 15.68
N PRO A 48 -19.24 -42.76 16.48
CA PRO A 48 -18.52 -41.75 17.28
C PRO A 48 -18.65 -42.00 18.79
N GLU A 49 -18.00 -41.14 19.60
CA GLU A 49 -18.53 -40.59 20.87
C GLU A 49 -17.83 -39.25 21.14
N SER A 50 -18.23 -38.53 22.20
CA SER A 50 -17.84 -37.13 22.50
C SER A 50 -16.86 -37.04 23.68
N GLY A 51 -15.93 -36.07 23.69
CA GLY A 51 -14.98 -35.91 24.79
C GLY A 51 -13.96 -34.76 24.64
N THR A 52 -14.32 -33.62 25.24
CA THR A 52 -13.52 -32.54 25.85
C THR A 52 -11.97 -32.57 25.84
N ALA A 53 -11.38 -31.37 25.65
CA ALA A 53 -9.98 -30.97 25.83
C ALA A 53 -8.96 -31.51 24.79
N ALA A 54 -7.91 -30.76 24.43
CA ALA A 54 -7.39 -29.51 25.00
C ALA A 54 -7.11 -28.44 23.93
N SER A 55 -7.26 -27.17 24.31
CA SER A 55 -6.60 -26.06 23.63
C SER A 55 -5.10 -26.17 23.92
N VAL A 56 -4.32 -26.58 22.92
CA VAL A 56 -2.87 -26.44 22.97
C VAL A 56 -2.57 -24.96 22.84
N GLU A 57 -2.23 -24.31 23.95
CA GLU A 57 -1.66 -22.96 23.89
C GLU A 57 -0.29 -23.09 23.22
N ALA A 58 -0.16 -22.43 22.07
CA ALA A 58 1.13 -22.31 21.39
C ALA A 58 1.99 -21.37 22.21
N ASP A 59 3.23 -21.79 22.47
CA ASP A 59 4.26 -21.00 23.13
C ASP A 59 4.73 -19.89 22.15
N GLU A 60 3.94 -18.81 22.05
CA GLU A 60 4.20 -17.64 21.21
C GLU A 60 5.43 -16.91 21.78
N ASP A 61 6.60 -17.20 21.19
CA ASP A 61 7.84 -16.47 21.42
C ASP A 61 7.57 -14.95 21.34
N PRO A 62 7.81 -14.17 22.42
CA PRO A 62 7.52 -12.74 22.45
C PRO A 62 8.31 -11.92 21.42
N ALA A 63 9.34 -12.49 20.78
CA ALA A 63 10.05 -11.88 19.66
C ALA A 63 9.37 -12.09 18.28
N ALA A 64 8.40 -13.00 18.15
CA ALA A 64 7.83 -13.40 16.86
C ALA A 64 7.04 -12.29 16.14
N ASN A 65 6.36 -11.43 16.91
CA ASN A 65 5.38 -10.47 16.39
C ASN A 65 5.96 -9.07 16.09
N LEU A 66 7.23 -8.99 15.67
CA LEU A 66 7.84 -7.75 15.14
C LEU A 66 7.25 -7.33 13.77
N PHE A 67 6.62 -8.25 13.05
CA PHE A 67 5.96 -7.99 11.78
C PHE A 67 4.47 -7.70 11.97
N PRO A 68 3.89 -6.72 11.24
CA PRO A 68 2.48 -6.43 11.34
C PRO A 68 1.65 -7.61 10.78
N PRO A 69 0.45 -7.87 11.33
CA PRO A 69 -0.38 -8.98 10.90
C PRO A 69 -0.72 -8.86 9.40
N PRO A 70 -0.74 -9.99 8.65
CA PRO A 70 -0.96 -9.95 7.21
C PRO A 70 -2.35 -9.38 6.89
N LEU A 71 -2.42 -8.50 5.88
CA LEU A 71 -3.66 -7.86 5.47
C LEU A 71 -4.75 -8.90 5.14
N PRO A 72 -6.02 -8.64 5.51
CA PRO A 72 -7.10 -9.59 5.31
C PRO A 72 -7.28 -9.95 3.84
N ARG A 73 -7.64 -11.20 3.54
CA ARG A 73 -7.91 -11.61 2.16
C ARG A 73 -9.11 -10.83 1.59
N PRO A 74 -9.03 -10.27 0.37
CA PRO A 74 -10.16 -9.65 -0.31
C PRO A 74 -11.40 -10.56 -0.33
N ARG A 75 -12.57 -9.95 -0.11
CA ARG A 75 -13.89 -10.59 -0.13
C ARG A 75 -14.90 -9.60 -0.70
N ILE A 76 -16.10 -10.09 -0.99
CA ILE A 76 -17.24 -9.28 -1.41
C ILE A 76 -17.72 -8.44 -0.21
N CYS A 77 -17.67 -7.11 -0.31
CA CYS A 77 -18.02 -6.18 0.78
C CYS A 77 -19.45 -5.59 0.70
N MET A 78 -20.32 -6.14 -0.15
CA MET A 78 -21.72 -5.73 -0.25
C MET A 78 -22.48 -5.97 1.07
N TRP A 79 -23.21 -4.95 1.56
CA TRP A 79 -23.96 -4.97 2.83
C TRP A 79 -23.13 -5.28 4.09
N LYS A 80 -21.79 -5.15 4.03
CA LYS A 80 -20.87 -5.58 5.09
C LYS A 80 -20.95 -4.74 6.38
N TYR A 81 -21.21 -3.44 6.23
CA TYR A 81 -21.24 -2.48 7.34
C TYR A 81 -22.47 -1.56 7.29
N LEU A 82 -22.84 -1.08 6.10
CA LEU A 82 -24.13 -0.40 5.86
C LEU A 82 -25.10 -1.42 5.25
N ASP A 83 -26.11 -1.83 6.01
CA ASP A 83 -27.13 -2.77 5.56
C ASP A 83 -28.21 -2.11 4.65
N ILE A 84 -29.16 -2.91 4.17
CA ILE A 84 -30.23 -2.44 3.27
C ILE A 84 -31.08 -1.35 3.94
N HIS A 85 -31.41 -1.50 5.22
CA HIS A 85 -32.19 -0.50 5.95
C HIS A 85 -31.40 0.80 6.14
N SER A 86 -30.13 0.69 6.54
CA SER A 86 -29.20 1.82 6.71
C SER A 86 -29.01 2.60 5.41
N MET A 87 -28.84 1.92 4.28
CA MET A 87 -28.73 2.58 2.98
C MET A 87 -30.04 3.28 2.57
N HIS A 88 -31.21 2.69 2.82
CA HIS A 88 -32.50 3.38 2.58
C HIS A 88 -32.80 4.49 3.60
N ARG A 89 -32.15 4.54 4.78
CA ARG A 89 -32.15 5.73 5.65
C ARG A 89 -31.31 6.83 5.00
N LEU A 90 -30.07 6.50 4.63
CA LEU A 90 -29.13 7.45 4.01
C LEU A 90 -29.64 7.99 2.67
N GLU A 91 -30.28 7.18 1.82
CA GLU A 91 -30.89 7.59 0.55
C GLU A 91 -31.93 8.72 0.70
N LYS A 92 -32.67 8.73 1.82
CA LYS A 92 -33.72 9.73 2.10
C LYS A 92 -33.19 11.06 2.62
N THR A 93 -31.92 11.14 3.03
CA THR A 93 -31.34 12.38 3.57
C THR A 93 -31.04 13.36 2.44
N THR A 94 -31.72 14.50 2.45
CA THR A 94 -31.61 15.52 1.40
C THR A 94 -30.59 16.59 1.74
N ASN A 95 -30.44 16.90 3.02
CA ASN A 95 -29.43 17.82 3.53
C ASN A 95 -28.11 17.09 3.83
N THR A 96 -26.98 17.80 3.79
CA THR A 96 -25.68 17.25 4.18
C THR A 96 -25.62 16.94 5.67
N GLU A 97 -26.26 17.77 6.52
CA GLU A 97 -26.18 17.59 7.97
C GLU A 97 -27.05 16.40 8.43
N GLU A 98 -28.26 16.23 7.88
CA GLU A 98 -29.09 15.02 8.07
C GLU A 98 -28.30 13.74 7.70
N MET A 99 -27.55 13.79 6.59
CA MET A 99 -26.73 12.68 6.14
C MET A 99 -25.56 12.39 7.10
N ARG A 100 -25.00 13.44 7.73
CA ARG A 100 -23.92 13.33 8.73
C ARG A 100 -24.42 12.76 10.06
N GLU A 101 -25.56 13.24 10.55
CA GLU A 101 -26.20 12.71 11.76
C GLU A 101 -26.51 11.20 11.61
N VAL A 102 -27.16 10.82 10.49
CA VAL A 102 -27.47 9.41 10.20
C VAL A 102 -26.19 8.59 9.98
N LEU A 103 -25.13 9.13 9.37
CA LEU A 103 -23.84 8.44 9.28
C LEU A 103 -23.20 8.21 10.66
N ALA A 104 -23.23 9.20 11.55
CA ALA A 104 -22.62 9.10 12.88
C ALA A 104 -23.30 8.02 13.73
N GLU A 105 -24.64 7.97 13.72
CA GLU A 105 -25.41 6.86 14.32
C GLU A 105 -25.00 5.50 13.76
N LEU A 106 -24.97 5.36 12.43
CA LEU A 106 -24.75 4.08 11.74
C LEU A 106 -23.33 3.55 11.88
N LEU A 107 -22.35 4.44 12.01
CA LEU A 107 -20.95 4.10 12.25
C LEU A 107 -20.63 3.89 13.74
N GLY A 108 -21.57 4.19 14.65
CA GLY A 108 -21.38 4.09 16.10
C GLY A 108 -20.33 5.05 16.64
N LEU A 109 -20.20 6.22 16.02
CA LEU A 109 -19.21 7.24 16.41
C LEU A 109 -19.63 7.95 17.71
N GLY A 110 -18.64 8.44 18.47
CA GLY A 110 -18.93 9.40 19.52
C GLY A 110 -19.45 10.72 18.94
N SER A 111 -19.93 11.61 19.80
CA SER A 111 -20.22 13.00 19.42
C SER A 111 -18.95 13.62 18.81
N PRO A 112 -18.92 13.96 17.51
CA PRO A 112 -17.67 14.27 16.80
C PRO A 112 -16.97 15.54 17.29
N GLU A 113 -17.71 16.37 18.03
CA GLU A 113 -17.23 17.53 18.79
C GLU A 113 -16.19 17.17 19.87
N GLN A 114 -16.24 15.95 20.42
CA GLN A 114 -15.38 15.48 21.51
C GLN A 114 -14.20 14.63 21.02
N SER A 115 -14.27 14.08 19.81
CA SER A 115 -13.31 13.14 19.24
C SER A 115 -12.93 13.52 17.81
N LEU A 116 -11.81 14.25 17.67
CA LEU A 116 -11.26 14.65 16.35
C LEU A 116 -11.06 13.47 15.38
N ARG A 117 -10.78 12.27 15.91
CA ARG A 117 -10.74 11.02 15.12
C ARG A 117 -12.09 10.71 14.49
N ASP A 118 -13.17 10.78 15.25
CA ASP A 118 -14.52 10.44 14.77
C ASP A 118 -15.02 11.50 13.80
N ALA A 119 -14.71 12.79 14.03
CA ALA A 119 -14.95 13.85 13.04
C ALA A 119 -14.27 13.55 11.69
N ILE A 120 -12.99 13.15 11.68
CA ILE A 120 -12.26 12.80 10.46
C ILE A 120 -12.83 11.54 9.79
N ILE A 121 -13.30 10.56 10.55
CA ILE A 121 -14.01 9.38 10.00
C ILE A 121 -15.36 9.78 9.39
N LEU A 122 -16.13 10.62 10.08
CA LEU A 122 -17.42 11.11 9.61
C LEU A 122 -17.26 11.93 8.32
N ASP A 123 -16.26 12.79 8.25
CA ASP A 123 -15.92 13.55 7.03
C ASP A 123 -15.52 12.62 5.87
N LEU A 124 -14.67 11.62 6.12
CA LEU A 124 -14.26 10.65 5.10
C LEU A 124 -15.47 9.92 4.48
N PHE A 125 -16.41 9.45 5.31
CA PHE A 125 -17.62 8.78 4.82
C PHE A 125 -18.65 9.73 4.22
N SER A 126 -18.76 10.97 4.73
CA SER A 126 -19.65 12.00 4.18
C SER A 126 -19.27 12.34 2.73
N HIS A 127 -17.98 12.62 2.49
CA HIS A 127 -17.48 12.91 1.15
C HIS A 127 -17.58 11.69 0.22
N ALA A 128 -17.37 10.47 0.74
CA ALA A 128 -17.55 9.25 -0.03
C ALA A 128 -19.02 9.02 -0.47
N LEU A 129 -20.01 9.30 0.39
CA LEU A 129 -21.42 9.27 0.00
C LEU A 129 -21.76 10.34 -1.04
N ILE A 130 -21.26 11.57 -0.87
CA ILE A 130 -21.45 12.66 -1.84
C ILE A 130 -20.89 12.27 -3.22
N PHE A 131 -19.69 11.69 -3.26
CA PHE A 131 -19.09 11.15 -4.48
C PHE A 131 -19.95 10.04 -5.11
N CYS A 132 -20.41 9.05 -4.32
CA CYS A 132 -21.25 7.97 -4.84
C CYS A 132 -22.58 8.49 -5.42
N ARG A 133 -23.20 9.48 -4.77
CA ARG A 133 -24.40 10.18 -5.28
C ARG A 133 -24.11 10.91 -6.59
N GLN A 134 -22.99 11.64 -6.69
CA GLN A 134 -22.58 12.36 -7.90
C GLN A 134 -22.30 11.41 -9.08
N GLN A 135 -21.76 10.22 -8.83
CA GLN A 135 -21.51 9.19 -9.84
C GLN A 135 -22.75 8.32 -10.16
N GLY A 136 -23.91 8.60 -9.55
CA GLY A 136 -25.14 7.83 -9.77
C GLY A 136 -25.06 6.35 -9.38
N PHE A 137 -24.30 6.04 -8.32
CA PHE A 137 -24.13 4.67 -7.84
C PHE A 137 -25.43 4.12 -7.22
N SER A 138 -25.69 2.82 -7.38
CA SER A 138 -26.79 2.13 -6.70
C SER A 138 -26.56 2.02 -5.18
N LEU A 139 -27.56 1.54 -4.43
CA LEU A 139 -27.43 1.32 -2.99
C LEU A 139 -26.42 0.21 -2.66
N GLU A 140 -26.41 -0.87 -3.45
CA GLU A 140 -25.42 -1.95 -3.37
C GLU A 140 -24.01 -1.42 -3.66
N GLN A 141 -23.86 -0.62 -4.71
CA GLN A 141 -22.60 0.00 -5.12
C GLN A 141 -22.08 0.96 -4.04
N THR A 142 -22.95 1.79 -3.48
CA THR A 142 -22.60 2.76 -2.44
C THR A 142 -22.24 2.07 -1.11
N SER A 143 -23.04 1.09 -0.66
CA SER A 143 -22.71 0.25 0.51
C SER A 143 -21.35 -0.42 0.34
N THR A 144 -21.09 -0.98 -0.85
CA THR A 144 -19.82 -1.63 -1.18
C THR A 144 -18.65 -0.65 -1.21
N ALA A 145 -18.81 0.55 -1.79
CA ALA A 145 -17.77 1.57 -1.87
C ALA A 145 -17.39 2.09 -0.47
N CYS A 146 -18.38 2.36 0.40
CA CYS A 146 -18.14 2.71 1.80
C CYS A 146 -17.45 1.57 2.56
N ALA A 147 -17.89 0.31 2.38
CA ALA A 147 -17.28 -0.82 3.06
C ALA A 147 -15.84 -1.10 2.60
N LEU A 148 -15.55 -0.93 1.31
CA LEU A 148 -14.21 -1.01 0.73
C LEU A 148 -13.29 0.09 1.29
N LEU A 149 -13.79 1.33 1.38
CA LEU A 149 -13.05 2.44 1.99
C LEU A 149 -12.79 2.22 3.49
N GLN A 150 -13.75 1.65 4.22
CA GLN A 150 -13.59 1.30 5.64
C GLN A 150 -12.57 0.18 5.86
N ASP A 151 -12.56 -0.84 4.99
CA ASP A 151 -11.58 -1.92 5.00
C ASP A 151 -10.17 -1.41 4.65
N LEU A 152 -10.05 -0.53 3.66
CA LEU A 152 -8.80 0.15 3.34
C LEU A 152 -8.30 0.97 4.53
N HIS A 153 -9.15 1.79 5.15
CA HIS A 153 -8.76 2.57 6.32
C HIS A 153 -8.23 1.66 7.43
N LYS A 154 -8.95 0.59 7.77
CA LYS A 154 -8.53 -0.41 8.77
C LYS A 154 -7.18 -1.04 8.41
N ALA A 155 -6.94 -1.38 7.15
CA ALA A 155 -5.64 -1.89 6.69
C ALA A 155 -4.49 -0.86 6.82
N CYS A 156 -4.74 0.42 6.55
CA CYS A 156 -3.73 1.48 6.63
C CYS A 156 -3.32 1.83 8.06
N VAL A 157 -4.23 1.67 9.03
CA VAL A 157 -4.00 1.98 10.46
C VAL A 157 -3.64 0.76 11.32
N ALA A 158 -3.72 -0.46 10.76
CA ALA A 158 -3.37 -1.71 11.46
C ALA A 158 -1.90 -1.83 11.90
N THR A 159 -1.03 -0.92 11.47
CA THR A 159 0.37 -0.83 11.91
C THR A 159 0.85 0.62 11.85
N PRO A 160 1.71 1.09 12.78
CA PRO A 160 2.39 2.39 12.65
C PRO A 160 3.46 2.39 11.53
N LEU A 161 3.92 1.22 11.07
CA LEU A 161 4.94 1.11 10.00
C LEU A 161 4.37 1.50 8.64
N GLY A 162 5.19 2.11 7.78
CA GLY A 162 4.80 2.52 6.43
C GLY A 162 4.45 1.32 5.54
N ASN A 163 3.17 1.21 5.15
CA ASN A 163 2.58 0.08 4.43
C ASN A 163 1.73 0.53 3.21
N VAL A 164 2.15 1.61 2.53
CA VAL A 164 1.39 2.23 1.43
C VAL A 164 1.15 1.25 0.29
N GLU A 165 2.20 0.53 -0.12
CA GLU A 165 2.19 -0.37 -1.28
C GLU A 165 1.33 -1.61 -1.00
N GLU A 166 1.43 -2.18 0.21
CA GLU A 166 0.59 -3.29 0.65
C GLU A 166 -0.89 -2.89 0.67
N CYS A 167 -1.20 -1.71 1.20
CA CYS A 167 -2.56 -1.17 1.24
C CYS A 167 -3.11 -0.79 -0.14
N TYR A 168 -2.27 -0.29 -1.05
CA TYR A 168 -2.66 -0.01 -2.44
C TYR A 168 -2.90 -1.30 -3.24
N ARG A 169 -2.04 -2.30 -3.08
CA ARG A 169 -2.22 -3.64 -3.66
C ARG A 169 -3.46 -4.33 -3.10
N TYR A 170 -3.74 -4.16 -1.80
CA TYR A 170 -4.97 -4.64 -1.16
C TYR A 170 -6.21 -3.93 -1.72
N PHE A 171 -6.22 -2.60 -1.76
CA PHE A 171 -7.29 -1.79 -2.37
C PHE A 171 -7.62 -2.26 -3.79
N THR A 172 -6.61 -2.33 -4.66
CA THR A 172 -6.76 -2.77 -6.05
C THR A 172 -7.29 -4.21 -6.14
N SER A 173 -6.91 -5.09 -5.21
CA SER A 173 -7.43 -6.47 -5.17
C SER A 173 -8.90 -6.54 -4.75
N VAL A 174 -9.34 -5.73 -3.77
CA VAL A 174 -10.76 -5.64 -3.39
C VAL A 174 -11.58 -4.97 -4.49
N LEU A 175 -11.02 -3.97 -5.18
CA LEU A 175 -11.63 -3.32 -6.33
C LEU A 175 -11.93 -4.34 -7.46
N PHE A 176 -10.95 -5.20 -7.80
CA PHE A 176 -11.19 -6.28 -8.78
C PHE A 176 -12.20 -7.32 -8.32
N CYS A 177 -12.35 -7.59 -7.01
CA CYS A 177 -13.42 -8.43 -6.47
C CYS A 177 -14.85 -7.89 -6.76
N HIS A 178 -14.98 -6.62 -7.16
CA HIS A 178 -16.25 -5.96 -7.47
C HIS A 178 -16.40 -5.50 -8.94
N GLY A 179 -15.36 -5.64 -9.76
CA GLY A 179 -15.40 -5.41 -11.21
C GLY A 179 -15.45 -6.69 -12.06
N VAL A 180 -14.98 -7.84 -11.54
CA VAL A 180 -14.84 -9.09 -12.31
C VAL A 180 -15.89 -10.13 -11.89
N ARG A 181 -16.51 -10.79 -12.87
CA ARG A 181 -17.48 -11.88 -12.61
C ARG A 181 -16.79 -13.24 -12.46
N ARG A 182 -16.27 -13.55 -11.27
CA ARG A 182 -15.82 -14.92 -10.91
C ARG A 182 -16.36 -15.35 -9.53
N PRO A 183 -17.63 -15.79 -9.44
CA PRO A 183 -18.19 -16.38 -8.23
C PRO A 183 -17.42 -17.64 -7.79
N PRO A 184 -17.39 -17.99 -6.49
CA PRO A 184 -17.92 -17.23 -5.35
C PRO A 184 -17.01 -16.07 -4.89
N PHE A 185 -15.85 -15.87 -5.52
CA PHE A 185 -14.80 -14.99 -5.02
C PHE A 185 -14.96 -13.50 -5.39
N SER A 186 -15.78 -13.21 -6.40
CA SER A 186 -15.96 -11.87 -6.96
C SER A 186 -17.29 -11.74 -7.69
N ILE A 187 -17.79 -10.52 -7.74
CA ILE A 187 -19.02 -10.12 -8.44
C ILE A 187 -18.71 -8.97 -9.40
N ASN A 188 -19.37 -8.94 -10.55
CA ASN A 188 -19.40 -7.73 -11.37
C ASN A 188 -20.53 -6.84 -10.84
N LEU A 189 -20.17 -5.83 -10.04
CA LEU A 189 -21.09 -4.89 -9.41
C LEU A 189 -20.93 -3.48 -9.97
N PHE A 190 -19.71 -3.04 -10.28
CA PHE A 190 -19.41 -1.75 -10.90
C PHE A 190 -19.10 -1.91 -12.38
N ARG A 191 -19.52 -0.94 -13.21
CA ARG A 191 -19.00 -0.80 -14.58
C ARG A 191 -17.54 -0.34 -14.54
N GLU A 192 -16.79 -0.59 -15.60
CA GLU A 192 -15.38 -0.20 -15.74
C GLU A 192 -15.16 1.30 -15.46
N GLU A 193 -16.00 2.17 -16.05
CA GLU A 193 -16.02 3.62 -15.81
C GLU A 193 -16.19 3.98 -14.32
N GLN A 194 -17.14 3.32 -13.65
CA GLN A 194 -17.42 3.54 -12.22
C GLN A 194 -16.27 3.03 -11.33
N LEU A 195 -15.64 1.93 -11.74
CA LEU A 195 -14.50 1.32 -11.04
C LEU A 195 -13.26 2.22 -11.14
N LEU A 196 -13.00 2.80 -12.32
CA LEU A 196 -11.94 3.78 -12.55
C LEU A 196 -12.19 5.09 -11.78
N ALA A 197 -13.43 5.60 -11.79
CA ALA A 197 -13.80 6.79 -11.02
C ALA A 197 -13.61 6.57 -9.50
N LEU A 198 -13.99 5.40 -8.98
CA LEU A 198 -13.76 5.03 -7.58
C LEU A 198 -12.27 4.87 -7.25
N ALA A 199 -11.47 4.32 -8.17
CA ALA A 199 -10.02 4.24 -8.03
C ALA A 199 -9.36 5.62 -7.93
N ASP A 200 -9.67 6.51 -8.87
CA ASP A 200 -9.14 7.88 -8.90
C ASP A 200 -9.57 8.67 -7.66
N TYR A 201 -10.85 8.58 -7.27
CA TYR A 201 -11.36 9.22 -6.05
C TYR A 201 -10.59 8.79 -4.80
N VAL A 202 -10.40 7.49 -4.57
CA VAL A 202 -9.69 6.99 -3.37
C VAL A 202 -8.19 7.31 -3.42
N VAL A 203 -7.57 7.34 -4.60
CA VAL A 203 -6.18 7.78 -4.76
C VAL A 203 -6.05 9.28 -4.44
N ASN A 204 -6.88 10.14 -5.03
CA ASN A 204 -6.79 11.59 -4.89
C ASN A 204 -7.27 12.11 -3.52
N THR A 205 -8.17 11.40 -2.83
CA THR A 205 -8.66 11.79 -1.49
C THR A 205 -7.92 11.08 -0.35
N TYR A 206 -7.83 9.75 -0.37
CA TYR A 206 -7.32 8.97 0.75
C TYR A 206 -5.79 8.76 0.66
N PHE A 207 -5.29 8.16 -0.43
CA PHE A 207 -3.85 7.87 -0.55
C PHE A 207 -2.99 9.15 -0.61
N ARG A 208 -3.48 10.21 -1.28
CA ARG A 208 -2.84 11.54 -1.27
C ARG A 208 -2.57 12.09 0.13
N HIS A 209 -3.44 11.77 1.09
CA HIS A 209 -3.35 12.22 2.48
C HIS A 209 -2.99 11.10 3.47
N PHE A 210 -2.50 9.95 2.97
CA PHE A 210 -2.20 8.74 3.74
C PHE A 210 -1.37 9.02 5.00
N LYS A 211 -0.35 9.88 4.91
CA LYS A 211 0.51 10.24 6.05
C LYS A 211 -0.27 10.93 7.19
N LEU A 212 -1.28 11.74 6.86
CA LEU A 212 -2.11 12.43 7.85
C LEU A 212 -3.05 11.45 8.55
N TYR A 213 -3.74 10.59 7.80
CA TYR A 213 -4.53 9.50 8.38
C TYR A 213 -3.66 8.61 9.29
N LYS A 214 -2.47 8.23 8.84
CA LYS A 214 -1.59 7.39 9.64
C LYS A 214 -1.13 8.08 10.93
N TYR A 215 -0.75 9.35 10.87
CA TYR A 215 -0.37 10.15 12.05
C TYR A 215 -1.51 10.27 13.08
N VAL A 216 -2.75 10.47 12.63
CA VAL A 216 -3.91 10.64 13.52
C VAL A 216 -4.35 9.31 14.15
N PHE A 217 -4.35 8.22 13.38
CA PHE A 217 -4.99 6.95 13.77
C PHE A 217 -4.04 5.84 14.25
N THR A 218 -2.71 5.98 14.09
CA THR A 218 -1.74 5.03 14.64
C THR A 218 -1.05 5.57 15.90
N PRO A 219 -0.63 4.71 16.86
CA PRO A 219 0.14 5.17 18.01
C PRO A 219 1.57 5.56 17.59
N GLN A 220 2.09 6.65 18.15
CA GLN A 220 3.49 7.02 17.96
C GLN A 220 4.40 6.04 18.71
N VAL A 221 5.08 5.16 17.98
CA VAL A 221 6.13 4.30 18.53
C VAL A 221 7.40 5.14 18.69
N ARG A 222 7.88 5.27 19.93
CA ARG A 222 9.20 5.83 20.24
C ARG A 222 10.12 4.69 20.67
N LEU A 223 11.34 4.67 20.12
CA LEU A 223 12.39 3.75 20.53
C LEU A 223 13.42 4.55 21.33
N ASP A 224 13.53 4.26 22.62
CA ASP A 224 14.57 4.81 23.48
C ASP A 224 15.80 3.89 23.44
N LEU A 225 17.01 4.46 23.36
CA LEU A 225 18.25 3.72 23.08
C LEU A 225 19.36 4.07 24.08
N SER A 226 19.38 3.35 25.20
CA SER A 226 20.45 3.40 26.18
C SER A 226 21.70 2.63 25.70
N LEU A 227 22.68 3.37 25.16
CA LEU A 227 23.93 2.81 24.64
C LEU A 227 25.02 2.76 25.74
N THR A 228 25.08 1.64 26.46
CA THR A 228 26.14 1.39 27.46
C THR A 228 27.44 0.91 26.79
N TYR A 229 28.41 1.82 26.65
CA TYR A 229 29.72 1.51 26.08
C TYR A 229 30.64 0.80 27.09
N ILE A 230 30.92 -0.48 26.86
CA ILE A 230 31.83 -1.28 27.71
C ILE A 230 33.25 -0.70 27.61
N GLY A 231 33.81 -0.28 28.76
CA GLY A 231 35.18 0.24 28.86
C GLY A 231 35.30 1.76 28.89
N LEU A 232 34.21 2.51 28.72
CA LEU A 232 34.15 3.92 29.12
C LEU A 232 33.69 4.02 30.57
N GLN A 233 34.31 4.91 31.35
CA GLN A 233 33.71 5.38 32.60
C GLN A 233 32.40 6.09 32.26
N PRO A 234 31.32 5.94 33.05
CA PRO A 234 30.17 6.82 32.95
C PRO A 234 30.62 8.29 33.05
N PRO A 235 30.02 9.22 32.29
CA PRO A 235 30.29 10.65 32.50
C PRO A 235 30.03 10.99 33.97
N GLU A 236 31.02 11.57 34.64
CA GLU A 236 30.81 12.14 35.97
C GLU A 236 29.73 13.22 35.83
N LEU A 237 28.63 13.09 36.56
CA LEU A 237 27.61 14.13 36.65
C LEU A 237 28.21 15.28 37.46
N TRP A 238 28.69 16.30 36.76
CA TRP A 238 29.01 17.59 37.36
C TRP A 238 27.73 18.10 38.03
N PRO A 239 27.78 18.52 39.31
CA PRO A 239 26.57 18.99 39.99
C PRO A 239 25.99 20.17 39.23
N GLU A 240 24.70 20.11 38.94
CA GLU A 240 23.96 21.26 38.41
C GLU A 240 23.92 22.33 39.52
N ASP A 241 24.50 23.50 39.25
CA ASP A 241 24.52 24.62 40.21
C ASP A 241 23.09 25.17 40.39
N GLU A 242 22.36 24.63 41.36
CA GLU A 242 21.02 25.08 41.78
C GLU A 242 21.04 26.52 42.28
N THR A 243 20.99 27.48 41.36
CA THR A 243 20.50 28.84 41.64
C THR A 243 19.50 29.27 40.57
N GLU A 244 18.26 28.85 40.78
CA GLU A 244 17.08 29.31 40.05
C GLU A 244 17.06 30.86 39.95
N LYS A 245 16.69 31.39 38.78
CA LYS A 245 15.78 32.55 38.71
C LYS A 245 14.79 32.40 37.55
N GLU A 246 13.54 32.68 37.88
CA GLU A 246 12.38 32.58 37.00
C GLU A 246 12.46 33.58 35.84
N GLY A 247 11.89 33.21 34.68
CA GLY A 247 11.95 34.02 33.46
C GLY A 247 10.95 33.60 32.37
N GLU A 248 9.66 33.75 32.69
CA GLU A 248 8.45 33.84 31.82
C GLU A 248 8.30 32.97 30.55
N GLU A 249 7.09 32.40 30.37
CA GLU A 249 6.69 31.73 29.14
C GLU A 249 6.64 32.68 27.92
N VAL A 250 7.37 32.36 26.85
CA VAL A 250 7.01 32.76 25.48
C VAL A 250 7.23 31.55 24.56
N GLY A 251 6.19 31.13 23.84
CA GLY A 251 6.17 29.85 23.13
C GLY A 251 7.01 29.80 21.85
N GLU A 252 7.61 28.64 21.59
CA GLU A 252 8.35 28.34 20.36
C GLU A 252 7.40 28.28 19.13
N GLN A 253 7.32 29.37 18.37
CA GLN A 253 6.83 29.30 17.00
C GLN A 253 7.95 28.79 16.08
N ALA A 254 7.65 27.73 15.32
CA ALA A 254 8.59 27.15 14.37
C ALA A 254 8.92 28.12 13.23
N VAL A 255 10.22 28.32 12.96
CA VAL A 255 10.72 29.02 11.77
C VAL A 255 11.64 28.07 10.99
N THR A 256 11.38 27.93 9.70
CA THR A 256 12.16 27.11 8.76
C THR A 256 13.48 27.79 8.38
N PRO A 257 14.54 27.03 8.05
CA PRO A 257 15.84 27.61 7.72
C PRO A 257 15.80 28.38 6.39
N GLN A 258 16.53 29.50 6.36
CA GLN A 258 16.98 30.14 5.12
C GLN A 258 18.51 30.30 5.18
N GLU A 259 19.12 30.19 4.01
CA GLU A 259 20.57 30.35 3.82
C GLU A 259 20.89 31.84 3.66
N GLU A 260 21.91 32.34 4.34
CA GLU A 260 22.52 33.64 4.00
C GLU A 260 24.03 33.63 4.31
N GLU A 261 24.77 34.56 3.73
CA GLU A 261 26.18 34.37 3.37
C GLU A 261 27.22 34.76 4.44
N LEU A 262 28.46 34.36 4.16
CA LEU A 262 29.71 34.73 4.82
C LEU A 262 29.82 36.20 5.26
N GLU A 263 29.95 36.43 6.57
CA GLU A 263 30.78 37.54 7.09
C GLU A 263 31.92 37.00 7.97
N THR A 264 33.16 37.39 7.64
CA THR A 264 34.36 37.02 8.38
C THR A 264 34.59 37.93 9.58
N VAL A 265 34.07 37.56 10.74
CA VAL A 265 34.41 38.21 12.02
C VAL A 265 35.63 37.52 12.65
N VAL A 266 36.73 38.26 12.76
CA VAL A 266 37.95 37.80 13.45
C VAL A 266 37.72 37.83 14.96
N GLN A 267 38.02 36.71 15.63
CA GLN A 267 38.11 36.63 17.10
C GLN A 267 39.40 35.89 17.51
N PRO A 268 39.93 36.16 18.72
CA PRO A 268 41.38 36.09 18.98
C PRO A 268 41.90 34.70 19.37
N GLU A 269 43.22 34.61 19.48
CA GLU A 269 43.93 33.43 19.97
C GLU A 269 43.44 33.01 21.36
N GLN A 270 42.90 31.80 21.44
CA GLN A 270 42.69 31.07 22.69
C GLN A 270 43.56 29.80 22.66
N GLU A 271 44.03 29.37 23.84
CA GLU A 271 44.83 28.15 24.01
C GLU A 271 44.11 26.92 23.42
N PRO A 272 44.84 25.90 22.95
CA PRO A 272 44.29 24.83 22.12
C PRO A 272 43.30 23.93 22.89
N SER A 273 42.04 24.34 22.89
CA SER A 273 40.88 23.55 23.32
C SER A 273 40.96 22.13 22.73
N GLN A 274 40.55 21.14 23.51
CA GLN A 274 40.52 19.73 23.11
C GLN A 274 39.74 19.53 21.79
N VAL A 275 38.73 20.37 21.54
CA VAL A 275 37.95 20.41 20.29
C VAL A 275 38.81 20.81 19.09
N SER A 276 39.78 21.71 19.26
CA SER A 276 40.75 22.10 18.22
C SER A 276 41.69 20.94 17.87
N ILE A 277 42.19 20.24 18.89
CA ILE A 277 43.05 19.05 18.72
C ILE A 277 42.29 17.93 17.99
N LEU A 278 41.04 17.66 18.39
CA LEU A 278 40.16 16.70 17.72
C LEU A 278 39.87 17.09 16.26
N ARG A 279 39.54 18.36 15.97
CA ARG A 279 39.31 18.85 14.61
C ARG A 279 40.58 18.72 13.74
N ALA A 280 41.76 19.01 14.29
CA ALA A 280 43.02 18.84 13.59
C ALA A 280 43.28 17.35 13.26
N TYR A 281 43.08 16.45 14.22
CA TYR A 281 43.24 15.00 14.04
C TYR A 281 42.27 14.42 12.99
N ILE A 282 40.99 14.80 13.05
CA ILE A 282 39.98 14.38 12.06
C ILE A 282 40.38 14.85 10.66
N LYS A 283 40.80 16.12 10.53
CA LYS A 283 41.22 16.70 9.24
C LYS A 283 42.46 15.99 8.67
N THR A 284 43.47 15.69 9.50
CA THR A 284 44.66 14.97 9.02
C THR A 284 44.33 13.53 8.63
N GLN A 285 43.51 12.81 9.41
CA GLN A 285 43.09 11.46 9.05
C GLN A 285 42.28 11.45 7.74
N MET A 286 41.29 12.34 7.57
CA MET A 286 40.53 12.43 6.31
C MET A 286 41.43 12.70 5.11
N SER A 287 42.41 13.60 5.23
CA SER A 287 43.37 13.87 4.13
C SER A 287 44.24 12.66 3.78
N LYS A 288 44.56 11.82 4.77
CA LYS A 288 45.33 10.58 4.61
C LYS A 288 44.51 9.51 3.90
N GLU A 289 43.27 9.26 4.35
CA GLU A 289 42.38 8.27 3.71
C GLU A 289 42.06 8.66 2.26
N LEU A 290 41.80 9.94 1.99
CA LEU A 290 41.57 10.43 0.62
C LEU A 290 42.80 10.24 -0.27
N GLY A 291 44.01 10.51 0.24
CA GLY A 291 45.25 10.26 -0.49
C GLY A 291 45.49 8.78 -0.80
N GLN A 292 45.20 7.88 0.14
CA GLN A 292 45.29 6.44 -0.08
C GLN A 292 44.26 5.94 -1.10
N LEU A 293 43.02 6.43 -1.02
CA LEU A 293 41.97 6.09 -1.98
C LEU A 293 42.33 6.59 -3.39
N GLN A 294 42.88 7.80 -3.53
CA GLN A 294 43.33 8.34 -4.81
C GLN A 294 44.47 7.50 -5.42
N GLN A 295 45.45 7.10 -4.62
CA GLN A 295 46.54 6.21 -5.08
C GLN A 295 46.01 4.85 -5.55
N LEU A 296 45.09 4.23 -4.79
CA LEU A 296 44.48 2.95 -5.15
C LEU A 296 43.66 3.05 -6.45
N ILE A 297 42.95 4.15 -6.68
CA ILE A 297 42.22 4.40 -7.93
C ILE A 297 43.19 4.56 -9.11
N GLU A 298 44.28 5.29 -8.95
CA GLU A 298 45.31 5.48 -9.98
C GLU A 298 45.99 4.16 -10.37
N GLU A 299 46.38 3.34 -9.37
CA GLU A 299 46.92 1.99 -9.61
C GLU A 299 45.92 1.08 -10.34
N ARG A 300 44.63 1.15 -9.98
CA ARG A 300 43.56 0.40 -10.66
C ARG A 300 43.33 0.87 -12.09
N LEU A 301 43.39 2.18 -12.34
CA LEU A 301 43.27 2.78 -13.66
C LEU A 301 44.41 2.30 -14.55
N LYS A 302 45.66 2.50 -14.10
CA LYS A 302 46.87 2.09 -14.82
C LYS A 302 46.93 0.58 -15.10
N ALA A 303 46.61 -0.26 -14.12
CA ALA A 303 46.54 -1.71 -14.32
C ALA A 303 45.42 -2.11 -15.31
N SER A 304 44.36 -1.30 -15.45
CA SER A 304 43.33 -1.52 -16.47
C SER A 304 43.79 -1.10 -17.87
N GLU A 305 44.58 -0.03 -17.97
CA GLU A 305 45.18 0.46 -19.21
C GLU A 305 46.24 -0.52 -19.74
N GLU A 306 47.16 -0.97 -18.89
CA GLU A 306 48.16 -2.00 -19.22
C GLU A 306 47.48 -3.31 -19.67
N ARG A 307 46.34 -3.68 -19.05
CA ARG A 307 45.51 -4.83 -19.44
C ARG A 307 44.73 -4.61 -20.76
N LEU A 308 44.55 -3.38 -21.21
CA LEU A 308 43.91 -3.03 -22.48
C LEU A 308 44.96 -2.95 -23.59
N ASN A 309 46.09 -2.30 -23.35
CA ASN A 309 47.22 -2.19 -24.28
C ASN A 309 47.84 -3.57 -24.58
N SER A 310 47.94 -4.47 -23.59
CA SER A 310 48.34 -5.87 -23.80
C SER A 310 47.33 -6.68 -24.63
N LYS A 311 46.04 -6.33 -24.62
CA LYS A 311 45.04 -6.94 -25.54
C LYS A 311 45.13 -6.36 -26.95
N LEU A 312 45.31 -5.05 -27.10
CA LEU A 312 45.49 -4.40 -28.39
C LEU A 312 46.71 -4.98 -29.12
N THR A 313 47.86 -5.03 -28.46
CA THR A 313 49.10 -5.60 -29.03
C THR A 313 49.02 -7.08 -29.40
N ILE A 314 48.14 -7.87 -28.75
CA ILE A 314 47.81 -9.25 -29.19
C ILE A 314 46.94 -9.25 -30.45
N LEU A 315 46.02 -8.30 -30.60
CA LEU A 315 45.13 -8.18 -31.76
C LEU A 315 45.81 -7.53 -32.98
N GLU A 316 46.80 -6.67 -32.75
CA GLU A 316 47.62 -6.03 -33.78
C GLU A 316 48.74 -6.95 -34.30
N GLN A 317 48.97 -8.10 -33.65
CA GLN A 317 49.99 -9.05 -34.07
C GLN A 317 49.55 -9.75 -35.39
N PRO A 318 50.27 -9.57 -36.51
CA PRO A 318 49.82 -10.07 -37.80
C PRO A 318 49.84 -11.60 -37.86
N PHE A 319 48.74 -12.20 -38.33
CA PHE A 319 48.57 -13.65 -38.50
C PHE A 319 49.68 -14.26 -39.37
N GLN A 320 50.72 -14.84 -38.74
CA GLN A 320 51.67 -15.71 -39.44
C GLN A 320 51.02 -17.07 -39.70
N LEU A 321 50.69 -17.33 -40.96
CA LEU A 321 50.14 -18.61 -41.42
C LEU A 321 51.19 -19.74 -41.25
N PRO A 322 50.79 -20.93 -40.75
CA PRO A 322 51.71 -22.07 -40.65
C PRO A 322 52.09 -22.60 -42.05
N PRO A 323 53.30 -23.20 -42.21
CA PRO A 323 53.83 -23.60 -43.50
C PRO A 323 53.02 -24.75 -44.14
N GLY A 324 52.27 -24.43 -45.20
CA GLY A 324 51.43 -25.39 -45.93
C GLY A 324 52.25 -26.44 -46.69
N LYS A 325 51.90 -27.73 -46.48
CA LYS A 325 52.49 -28.86 -47.24
C LYS A 325 52.03 -28.86 -48.70
N GLY A 326 52.77 -28.17 -49.56
CA GLY A 326 52.60 -28.22 -51.02
C GLY A 326 52.95 -29.60 -51.60
N LYS A 327 51.96 -30.49 -51.74
CA LYS A 327 52.03 -31.62 -52.68
C LYS A 327 51.48 -31.16 -54.04
N ASN A 328 52.25 -31.38 -55.11
CA ASN A 328 51.69 -31.52 -56.46
C ASN A 328 52.57 -32.43 -57.33
N LYS A 329 51.99 -32.96 -58.42
CA LYS A 329 52.52 -34.11 -59.17
C LYS A 329 53.31 -33.72 -60.43
N THR A 330 54.34 -34.52 -60.69
CA THR A 330 54.66 -35.17 -61.99
C THR A 330 54.37 -34.40 -63.28
N LYS A 331 55.44 -34.06 -64.00
CA LYS A 331 55.62 -34.57 -65.37
C LYS A 331 57.11 -34.84 -65.64
#